data_AF-A0A3A0CU40-F1
#
_entry.id   AF-A0A3A0CU40-F1
#
_cell.length_a   1.000
_cell.length_b   1.000
_cell.length_c   1.000
_cell.angle_alpha   90.00
_cell.angle_beta   90.00
_cell.angle_gamma   90.00
#
_symmetry.space_group_name_H-M   'P 1'
#
loop_
_entity.id
_entity.type
_entity.pdbx_description
1 polymer ?
#
loop_
_entity_poly.entity_id
_entity_poly.type
_entity_poly.pdbx_seq_one_letter_code
_entity_poly.pdbx_strand_id
1 'polypeptide(L)'
;RNRYGPIRLIVHGAGVLEDRLIRDKTPEQFLRVFDTKVAGLHNVLDAADPAELRHIVLFSSVSARFGNAGQSDYAMANEVLNKTAHRLAAHMPGCRVTSINWGPWDGGMVTPSLRREFSKRGVELIPLESGAEAMVDEMLAADPAEEVVIGAPIRQAGPAVQTPEEARTGHPQASAALSLAFEHLLDVERHPFLRSHIIGGRPVLPLAITLEWLAHAALHANPGLVFHGVEDMRVLRAATVEDAGLRLELAVGRPRRDNGTFAVETLLRSAGEGARTPGYASATVLLGQPNAGGPSAPEWHDLIDRAYPRTIDEAYEEQLFHGPHFRTIQEIRGLSDRGIVARVSGAPAPREWMREPLRGAWIADPLMIDAAFQLAILWCREVMNAPCLPSFVARYRQYASLMPRDGATCIFAVREAGRSRVRADVHFISPDGKLAAELTGFEGTIDPLLADAFRRSANPAAAY
;
A
#
# COMPACT_ATOMS: atom_id res chain seq x y z
N ARG A 1 24.03 38.77 24.08
CA ARG A 1 23.60 39.04 25.48
C ARG A 1 23.54 40.52 25.81
N ASN A 2 24.67 41.25 25.82
CA ASN A 2 24.69 42.68 26.23
C ASN A 2 23.80 43.63 25.40
N ARG A 3 23.53 43.32 24.13
CA ARG A 3 22.70 44.16 23.24
C ARG A 3 21.23 43.70 23.09
N TYR A 4 20.99 42.40 23.07
CA TYR A 4 19.67 41.81 22.73
C TYR A 4 19.07 40.94 23.85
N GLY A 5 19.73 40.85 25.00
CA GLY A 5 19.29 39.99 26.10
C GLY A 5 19.69 38.52 25.96
N PRO A 6 19.15 37.64 26.83
CA PRO A 6 19.42 36.20 26.81
C PRO A 6 18.80 35.51 25.59
N ILE A 7 19.42 34.41 25.15
CA ILE A 7 18.88 33.57 24.07
C ILE A 7 17.84 32.64 24.70
N ARG A 8 16.57 32.78 24.30
CA ARG A 8 15.46 31.98 24.83
C ARG A 8 14.91 30.95 23.85
N LEU A 9 15.17 31.13 22.56
CA LEU A 9 14.72 30.25 21.48
C LEU A 9 15.91 29.89 20.58
N ILE A 10 16.05 28.60 20.30
CA ILE A 10 16.92 28.09 19.24
C ILE A 10 16.03 27.46 18.17
N VAL A 11 16.19 27.88 16.92
CA VAL A 11 15.60 27.21 15.75
C VAL A 11 16.74 26.65 14.91
N HIS A 12 16.88 25.33 14.90
CA HIS A 12 17.94 24.65 14.15
C HIS A 12 17.42 24.16 12.80
N GLY A 13 17.45 25.06 11.82
CA GLY A 13 17.01 24.86 10.43
C GLY A 13 18.08 24.39 9.44
N ALA A 14 19.32 24.19 9.89
CA ALA A 14 20.45 23.94 8.98
C ALA A 14 20.32 22.59 8.25
N GLY A 15 20.67 22.56 6.98
CA GLY A 15 20.63 21.35 6.16
C GLY A 15 21.21 21.58 4.78
N VAL A 16 21.89 20.57 4.25
CA VAL A 16 22.35 20.49 2.86
C VAL A 16 22.08 19.08 2.33
N LEU A 17 21.96 18.95 1.02
CA LEU A 17 21.71 17.67 0.34
C LEU A 17 22.88 17.34 -0.60
N GLU A 18 23.29 16.07 -0.62
CA GLU A 18 24.33 15.52 -1.49
C GLU A 18 23.89 14.12 -1.93
N ASP A 19 22.69 14.03 -2.53
CA ASP A 19 21.98 12.77 -2.73
C ASP A 19 22.79 11.80 -3.62
N ARG A 20 23.18 10.65 -3.05
CA ARG A 20 23.95 9.59 -3.71
C ARG A 20 23.64 8.24 -3.07
N LEU A 21 23.67 7.17 -3.85
CA LEU A 21 23.65 5.82 -3.29
C LEU A 21 24.86 5.65 -2.38
N ILE A 22 24.74 4.83 -1.33
CA ILE A 22 25.81 4.61 -0.34
C ILE A 22 27.14 4.21 -1.01
N ARG A 23 27.09 3.40 -2.08
CA ARG A 23 28.28 2.98 -2.84
C ARG A 23 28.98 4.12 -3.60
N ASP A 24 28.26 5.18 -3.90
CA ASP A 24 28.69 6.32 -4.73
C ASP A 24 28.91 7.58 -3.87
N LYS A 25 28.82 7.45 -2.54
CA LYS A 25 28.87 8.54 -1.56
C LYS A 25 30.27 8.63 -0.96
N THR A 26 30.95 9.77 -1.08
CA THR A 26 32.26 9.95 -0.44
C THR A 26 32.11 10.29 1.05
N PRO A 27 33.13 9.99 1.89
CA PRO A 27 33.14 10.41 3.29
C PRO A 27 32.98 11.92 3.48
N GLU A 28 33.57 12.75 2.60
CA GLU A 28 33.47 14.20 2.69
C GLU A 28 32.05 14.69 2.40
N GLN A 29 31.36 14.08 1.43
CA GLN A 29 29.95 14.38 1.16
C GLN A 29 29.07 13.99 2.34
N PHE A 30 29.33 12.84 2.94
CA PHE A 30 28.65 12.38 4.14
C PHE A 30 28.84 13.38 5.30
N LEU A 31 30.08 13.74 5.60
CA LEU A 31 30.41 14.65 6.70
C LEU A 31 29.75 16.02 6.48
N ARG A 32 29.77 16.55 5.25
CA ARG A 32 29.08 17.81 4.94
C ARG A 32 27.59 17.76 5.29
N VAL A 33 26.88 16.71 4.90
CA VAL A 33 25.43 16.59 5.19
C VAL A 33 25.19 16.34 6.68
N PHE A 34 25.92 15.40 7.28
CA PHE A 34 25.72 14.97 8.65
C PHE A 34 26.10 16.07 9.65
N ASP A 35 27.29 16.65 9.52
CA ASP A 35 27.83 17.62 10.48
C ASP A 35 27.09 18.97 10.39
N THR A 36 26.53 19.33 9.23
CA THR A 36 25.69 20.53 9.09
C THR A 36 24.54 20.52 10.11
N LYS A 37 23.96 19.35 10.37
CA LYS A 37 22.90 19.19 11.38
C LYS A 37 23.46 18.85 12.75
N VAL A 38 24.28 17.81 12.85
CA VAL A 38 24.66 17.24 14.15
C VAL A 38 25.70 18.09 14.86
N ALA A 39 26.86 18.32 14.23
CA ALA A 39 27.87 19.20 14.79
C ALA A 39 27.36 20.65 14.90
N GLY A 40 26.57 21.09 13.91
CA GLY A 40 25.91 22.40 13.94
C GLY A 40 25.02 22.59 15.16
N LEU A 41 24.16 21.62 15.49
CA LEU A 41 23.32 21.68 16.69
C LEU A 41 24.17 21.68 17.96
N HIS A 42 25.15 20.78 18.06
CA HIS A 42 26.05 20.70 19.22
C HIS A 42 26.72 22.05 19.50
N ASN A 43 27.31 22.68 18.48
CA ASN A 43 27.98 23.98 18.62
C ASN A 43 27.02 25.08 19.09
N VAL A 44 25.78 25.08 18.61
CA VAL A 44 24.77 26.09 19.01
C VAL A 44 24.31 25.86 20.45
N LEU A 45 24.12 24.61 20.87
CA LEU A 45 23.74 24.27 22.24
C LEU A 45 24.86 24.60 23.23
N ASP A 46 26.12 24.28 22.90
CA ASP A 46 27.29 24.57 23.73
C ASP A 46 27.52 26.08 23.91
N ALA A 47 27.15 26.89 22.92
CA ALA A 47 27.25 28.35 22.99
C ALA A 47 26.08 29.01 23.74
N ALA A 48 24.97 28.29 23.94
CA ALA A 48 23.79 28.77 24.66
C ALA A 48 23.90 28.47 26.16
N ASP A 49 23.19 29.23 26.99
CA ASP A 49 23.07 28.91 28.41
C ASP A 49 21.76 28.16 28.62
N PRO A 50 21.82 26.87 29.02
CA PRO A 50 20.63 26.03 29.17
C PRO A 50 19.59 26.60 30.14
N ALA A 51 20.00 27.37 31.16
CA ALA A 51 19.09 27.92 32.17
C ALA A 51 18.15 29.02 31.62
N GLU A 52 18.59 29.70 30.55
CA GLU A 52 17.87 30.79 29.92
C GLU A 52 16.96 30.32 28.77
N LEU A 53 17.20 29.12 28.24
CA LEU A 53 16.42 28.57 27.14
C LEU A 53 14.98 28.26 27.57
N ARG A 54 14.04 28.55 26.68
CA ARG A 54 12.61 28.28 26.85
C ARG A 54 12.06 27.43 25.71
N HIS A 55 12.65 27.53 24.52
CA HIS A 55 12.30 26.71 23.37
C HIS A 55 13.52 26.27 22.56
N ILE A 56 13.51 25.01 22.11
CA ILE A 56 14.43 24.48 21.10
C ILE A 56 13.57 23.79 20.04
N VAL A 57 13.62 24.29 18.81
CA VAL A 57 12.89 23.73 17.66
C VAL A 57 13.91 23.17 16.67
N LEU A 58 13.88 21.86 16.45
CA LEU A 58 14.78 21.17 15.53
C LEU A 58 14.04 20.85 14.24
N PHE A 59 14.59 21.30 13.10
CA PHE A 59 14.04 20.97 11.79
C PHE A 59 14.64 19.64 11.34
N SER A 60 13.89 18.59 11.65
CA SER A 60 14.13 17.24 11.17
C SER A 60 13.42 17.03 9.82
N SER A 61 13.39 15.78 9.34
CA SER A 61 12.83 15.42 8.04
C SER A 61 12.09 14.10 8.14
N VAL A 62 10.99 13.96 7.39
CA VAL A 62 10.29 12.67 7.23
C VAL A 62 11.19 11.54 6.73
N SER A 63 12.29 11.87 6.04
CA SER A 63 13.30 10.89 5.63
C SER A 63 14.00 10.20 6.80
N ALA A 64 14.01 10.79 8.01
CA ALA A 64 14.54 10.14 9.21
C ALA A 64 13.74 8.89 9.60
N ARG A 65 12.44 8.86 9.27
CA ARG A 65 11.52 7.77 9.61
C ARG A 65 11.26 6.83 8.45
N PHE A 66 11.05 7.38 7.25
CA PHE A 66 10.64 6.60 6.08
C PHE A 66 11.78 6.36 5.07
N GLY A 67 12.93 7.02 5.28
CA GLY A 67 14.02 7.02 4.32
C GLY A 67 13.71 7.79 3.04
N ASN A 68 14.73 8.03 2.22
CA ASN A 68 14.59 8.45 0.84
C ASN A 68 15.83 7.99 0.06
N ALA A 69 15.65 7.64 -1.21
CA ALA A 69 16.73 7.13 -2.04
C ALA A 69 17.84 8.18 -2.15
N GLY A 70 19.08 7.78 -1.88
CA GLY A 70 20.24 8.66 -1.93
C GLY A 70 20.50 9.51 -0.69
N GLN A 71 19.65 9.42 0.34
CA GLN A 71 19.66 10.32 1.51
C GLN A 71 19.98 9.61 2.83
N SER A 72 20.86 8.60 2.83
CA SER A 72 21.16 7.80 4.03
C SER A 72 21.77 8.62 5.16
N ASP A 73 22.71 9.49 4.84
CA ASP A 73 23.38 10.40 5.77
C ASP A 73 22.46 11.51 6.25
N TYR A 74 21.64 12.08 5.36
CA TYR A 74 20.62 13.05 5.70
C TYR A 74 19.56 12.45 6.64
N ALA A 75 19.04 11.26 6.35
CA ALA A 75 18.11 10.54 7.21
C ALA A 75 18.71 10.28 8.60
N MET A 76 19.96 9.82 8.64
CA MET A 76 20.67 9.56 9.90
C MET A 76 20.90 10.85 10.71
N ALA A 77 21.31 11.94 10.06
CA ALA A 77 21.52 13.23 10.72
C ALA A 77 20.23 13.76 11.36
N ASN A 78 19.10 13.65 10.64
CA ASN A 78 17.80 14.06 11.15
C ASN A 78 17.29 13.13 12.28
N GLU A 79 17.56 11.83 12.23
CA GLU A 79 17.21 10.93 13.34
C GLU A 79 18.06 11.21 14.60
N VAL A 80 19.32 11.63 14.44
CA VAL A 80 20.12 12.14 15.56
C VAL A 80 19.47 13.38 16.18
N LEU A 81 18.92 14.30 15.38
CA LEU A 81 18.15 15.44 15.91
C LEU A 81 16.91 14.97 16.69
N ASN A 82 16.15 14.02 16.14
CA ASN A 82 14.97 13.44 16.82
C ASN A 82 15.34 12.88 18.20
N LYS A 83 16.37 12.03 18.28
CA LYS A 83 16.80 11.47 19.58
C LYS A 83 17.43 12.49 20.51
N THR A 84 18.05 13.53 19.96
CA THR A 84 18.58 14.64 20.75
C THR A 84 17.45 15.46 21.36
N ALA A 85 16.35 15.71 20.64
CA ALA A 85 15.19 16.39 21.18
C ALA A 85 14.60 15.65 22.40
N HIS A 86 14.38 14.34 22.27
CA HIS A 86 13.92 13.48 23.38
C HIS A 86 14.85 13.59 24.60
N ARG A 87 16.17 13.51 24.36
CA ARG A 87 17.17 13.66 25.44
C ARG A 87 17.13 15.04 26.08
N LEU A 88 17.06 16.11 25.30
CA LEU A 88 17.05 17.48 25.83
C LEU A 88 15.78 17.76 26.61
N ALA A 89 14.61 17.33 26.11
CA ALA A 89 13.33 17.46 26.81
C ALA A 89 13.38 16.82 28.20
N ALA A 90 13.93 15.60 28.31
CA ALA A 90 14.07 14.90 29.57
C ALA A 90 15.05 15.58 30.56
N HIS A 91 16.07 16.30 30.08
CA HIS A 91 17.10 16.93 30.92
C HIS A 91 16.88 18.42 31.17
N MET A 92 15.96 19.07 30.44
CA MET A 92 15.68 20.50 30.52
C MET A 92 14.18 20.77 30.72
N PRO A 93 13.58 20.40 31.87
CA PRO A 93 12.14 20.51 32.08
C PRO A 93 11.59 21.96 32.03
N GLY A 94 12.46 22.98 32.13
CA GLY A 94 12.11 24.39 31.94
C GLY A 94 12.20 24.90 30.50
N CYS A 95 12.55 24.02 29.55
CA CYS A 95 12.71 24.33 28.13
C CYS A 95 11.87 23.35 27.30
N ARG A 96 10.98 23.88 26.46
CA ARG A 96 10.20 23.08 25.52
C ARG A 96 11.08 22.69 24.34
N VAL A 97 11.21 21.40 24.06
CA VAL A 97 12.01 20.90 22.94
C VAL A 97 11.12 20.14 21.99
N THR A 98 11.14 20.51 20.71
CA THR A 98 10.32 19.88 19.67
C THR A 98 11.18 19.63 18.44
N SER A 99 11.20 18.38 17.97
CA SER A 99 11.74 18.01 16.67
C SER A 99 10.60 17.84 15.66
N ILE A 100 10.64 18.60 14.57
CA ILE A 100 9.60 18.54 13.54
C ILE A 100 10.18 17.84 12.32
N ASN A 101 9.66 16.65 12.01
CA ASN A 101 9.97 15.89 10.81
C ASN A 101 9.18 16.47 9.63
N TRP A 102 9.79 17.43 8.93
CA TRP A 102 9.15 18.14 7.84
C TRP A 102 9.06 17.31 6.56
N GLY A 103 7.91 17.39 5.89
CA GLY A 103 7.78 17.12 4.46
C GLY A 103 8.44 18.21 3.61
N PRO A 104 8.49 18.08 2.27
CA PRO A 104 9.16 19.05 1.42
C PRO A 104 8.42 20.39 1.39
N TRP A 105 9.13 21.50 1.61
CA TRP A 105 8.57 22.85 1.60
C TRP A 105 8.57 23.43 0.18
N ASP A 106 7.67 24.38 -0.08
CA ASP A 106 7.57 25.11 -1.35
C ASP A 106 8.64 26.21 -1.49
N GLY A 107 9.86 25.91 -1.05
CA GLY A 107 11.01 26.82 -1.02
C GLY A 107 12.21 26.24 -0.27
N GLY A 108 13.24 27.04 -0.06
CA GLY A 108 14.46 26.60 0.63
C GLY A 108 15.25 25.56 -0.17
N MET A 109 15.41 24.35 0.38
CA MET A 109 16.18 23.26 -0.24
C MET A 109 15.50 22.63 -1.47
N VAL A 110 14.20 22.91 -1.69
CA VAL A 110 13.47 22.41 -2.87
C VAL A 110 13.73 23.32 -4.06
N THR A 111 14.61 22.87 -4.95
CA THR A 111 14.89 23.52 -6.24
C THR A 111 13.74 23.30 -7.24
N PRO A 112 13.62 24.09 -8.32
CA PRO A 112 12.60 23.87 -9.35
C PRO A 112 12.63 22.47 -9.99
N SER A 113 13.80 21.82 -10.07
CA SER A 113 13.93 20.43 -10.52
C SER A 113 13.36 19.44 -9.51
N LEU A 114 13.66 19.60 -8.22
CA LEU A 114 13.10 18.77 -7.15
C LEU A 114 11.58 18.95 -7.04
N ARG A 115 11.08 20.18 -7.19
CA ARG A 115 9.63 20.46 -7.25
C ARG A 115 8.94 19.60 -8.31
N ARG A 116 9.48 19.55 -9.54
CA ARG A 116 8.92 18.71 -10.62
C ARG A 116 8.97 17.23 -10.29
N GLU A 117 10.02 16.76 -9.63
CA GLU A 117 10.13 15.35 -9.22
C GLU A 117 9.11 14.99 -8.13
N PHE A 118 8.94 15.85 -7.13
CA PHE A 118 7.91 15.70 -6.11
C PHE A 118 6.50 15.71 -6.73
N SER A 119 6.22 16.63 -7.67
CA SER A 119 4.96 16.64 -8.42
C SER A 119 4.74 15.34 -9.21
N LYS A 120 5.77 14.79 -9.87
CA LYS A 120 5.68 13.49 -10.58
C LYS A 120 5.39 12.32 -9.62
N ARG A 121 5.85 12.40 -8.38
CA ARG A 121 5.65 11.40 -7.32
C ARG A 121 4.36 11.64 -6.53
N GLY A 122 3.56 12.66 -6.88
CA GLY A 122 2.34 13.03 -6.16
C GLY A 122 2.59 13.54 -4.74
N VAL A 123 3.79 14.06 -4.47
CA VAL A 123 4.15 14.64 -3.18
C VAL A 123 3.87 16.14 -3.24
N GLU A 124 2.89 16.59 -2.46
CA GLU A 124 2.57 18.01 -2.30
C GLU A 124 3.65 18.73 -1.49
N LEU A 125 3.89 20.00 -1.83
CA LEU A 125 4.86 20.86 -1.15
C LEU A 125 4.15 21.71 -0.10
N ILE A 126 4.74 21.84 1.08
CA ILE A 126 4.20 22.67 2.18
C ILE A 126 4.41 24.14 1.83
N PRO A 127 3.35 24.96 1.70
CA PRO A 127 3.51 26.41 1.52
C PRO A 127 4.32 27.03 2.67
N LEU A 128 5.20 27.99 2.37
CA LEU A 128 6.11 28.59 3.35
C LEU A 128 5.37 29.19 4.56
N GLU A 129 4.25 29.87 4.32
CA GLU A 129 3.43 30.50 5.35
C GLU A 129 2.78 29.44 6.25
N SER A 130 2.13 28.44 5.66
CA SER A 130 1.51 27.33 6.41
C SER A 130 2.51 26.52 7.23
N GLY A 131 3.73 26.30 6.72
CA GLY A 131 4.78 25.63 7.48
C GLY A 131 5.25 26.46 8.68
N ALA A 132 5.35 27.78 8.52
CA ALA A 132 5.73 28.69 9.61
C ALA A 132 4.64 28.77 10.68
N GLU A 133 3.37 28.86 10.27
CA GLU A 133 2.21 28.81 11.18
C GLU A 133 2.20 27.51 11.99
N ALA A 134 2.35 26.36 11.32
CA ALA A 134 2.36 25.07 11.99
C ALA A 134 3.50 24.94 13.03
N MET A 135 4.69 25.51 12.75
CA MET A 135 5.76 25.57 13.75
C MET A 135 5.35 26.39 14.98
N VAL A 136 4.72 27.54 14.77
CA VAL A 136 4.25 28.40 15.87
C VAL A 136 3.16 27.69 16.68
N ASP A 137 2.24 27.00 16.03
CA ASP A 137 1.18 26.22 16.69
C ASP A 137 1.77 25.12 17.58
N GLU A 138 2.75 24.36 17.11
CA GLU A 138 3.45 23.35 17.92
C GLU A 138 4.22 23.97 19.11
N MET A 139 4.80 25.15 18.91
CA MET A 139 5.45 25.88 20.00
C MET A 139 4.48 26.35 21.07
N LEU A 140 3.21 26.60 20.71
CA LEU A 140 2.16 27.13 21.58
C LEU A 140 1.19 26.06 22.11
N ALA A 141 1.25 24.83 21.60
CA ALA A 141 0.33 23.74 21.97
C ALA A 141 0.25 23.53 23.49
N ALA A 142 -0.93 23.18 24.01
CA ALA A 142 -1.11 22.94 25.44
C ALA A 142 -0.45 21.61 25.90
N ASP A 143 -0.36 20.63 25.01
CA ASP A 143 0.25 19.32 25.23
C ASP A 143 1.38 19.09 24.21
N PRO A 144 2.65 19.39 24.56
CA PRO A 144 3.77 19.24 23.65
C PRO A 144 4.08 17.79 23.30
N ALA A 145 4.12 17.49 22.01
CA ALA A 145 4.92 16.38 21.53
C ALA A 145 6.38 16.80 21.39
N GLU A 146 7.30 15.94 21.84
CA GLU A 146 8.75 16.12 21.63
C GLU A 146 9.15 15.89 20.17
N GLU A 147 8.32 15.14 19.45
CA GLU A 147 8.51 14.82 18.04
C GLU A 147 7.20 14.86 17.27
N VAL A 148 7.18 15.62 16.18
CA VAL A 148 6.00 15.84 15.34
C VAL A 148 6.36 15.54 13.88
N VAL A 149 5.39 15.08 13.10
CA VAL A 149 5.53 14.91 11.65
C VAL A 149 4.59 15.91 10.98
N ILE A 150 5.14 16.84 10.20
CA ILE A 150 4.35 17.85 9.48
C ILE A 150 4.70 17.79 8.00
N GLY A 151 3.76 17.34 7.20
CA GLY A 151 3.86 17.30 5.75
C GLY A 151 2.49 17.55 5.12
N ALA A 152 2.48 18.05 3.89
CA ALA A 152 1.34 17.79 3.01
C ALA A 152 1.14 16.27 2.93
N PRO A 153 -0.08 15.73 2.76
CA PRO A 153 -0.35 14.30 2.91
C PRO A 153 0.67 13.47 2.14
N ILE A 154 1.66 12.97 2.87
CA ILE A 154 2.64 12.05 2.33
C ILE A 154 1.79 10.80 2.17
N ARG A 155 1.49 10.43 0.91
CA ARG A 155 1.11 9.05 0.60
C ARG A 155 2.30 8.19 1.04
N GLN A 156 2.32 7.82 2.31
CA GLN A 156 3.32 6.96 2.87
C GLN A 156 3.11 5.57 2.32
N ALA A 157 4.17 5.06 1.73
CA ALA A 157 4.46 3.64 1.71
C ALA A 157 4.73 3.14 3.15
N GLY A 158 3.67 3.04 3.98
CA GLY A 158 3.62 2.45 5.34
C GLY A 158 4.58 3.00 6.42
N PRO A 159 4.46 2.61 7.72
CA PRO A 159 3.37 1.94 8.43
C PRO A 159 2.57 2.89 9.36
N ALA A 160 1.37 2.45 9.77
CA ALA A 160 0.52 3.16 10.72
C ALA A 160 1.07 3.12 12.15
N VAL A 161 1.09 4.27 12.82
CA VAL A 161 1.17 4.36 14.28
C VAL A 161 -0.19 3.91 14.83
N GLN A 162 -0.17 2.82 15.59
CA GLN A 162 -1.29 2.35 16.40
C GLN A 162 -1.38 3.21 17.66
N THR A 163 -2.57 3.69 17.97
CA THR A 163 -2.91 4.19 19.31
C THR A 163 -3.10 3.01 20.28
N PRO A 164 -2.73 3.16 21.57
CA PRO A 164 -2.63 2.05 22.50
C PRO A 164 -3.90 1.91 23.34
N GLU A 165 -4.78 0.97 23.02
CA GLU A 165 -5.53 0.21 24.04
C GLU A 165 -6.16 -1.03 23.40
N GLU A 166 -5.48 -2.16 23.56
CA GLU A 166 -6.04 -3.44 24.02
C GLU A 166 -4.99 -4.54 23.79
N ALA A 167 -4.20 -4.76 24.83
CA ALA A 167 -3.33 -5.90 24.95
C ALA A 167 -4.17 -7.19 24.87
N ARG A 168 -3.90 -8.01 23.84
CA ARG A 168 -3.96 -9.47 23.92
C ARG A 168 -3.08 -10.10 22.83
N THR A 169 -1.82 -10.29 23.26
CA THR A 169 -0.97 -11.46 23.00
C THR A 169 -0.62 -11.84 21.55
N GLY A 170 0.62 -11.49 21.15
CA GLY A 170 1.49 -12.38 20.39
C GLY A 170 1.96 -11.88 19.02
N HIS A 171 2.94 -10.97 18.98
CA HIS A 171 3.76 -10.76 17.78
C HIS A 171 5.23 -11.05 18.12
N PRO A 172 5.83 -12.14 17.58
CA PRO A 172 7.26 -12.38 17.68
C PRO A 172 8.06 -11.41 16.81
N GLN A 173 9.22 -11.05 17.36
CA GLN A 173 10.38 -10.36 16.78
C GLN A 173 10.73 -10.71 15.32
N ALA A 174 11.20 -9.69 14.59
CA ALA A 174 12.15 -9.66 13.47
C ALA A 174 12.28 -10.88 12.51
N SER A 175 11.86 -10.64 11.25
CA SER A 175 12.47 -11.10 9.98
C SER A 175 13.02 -12.54 9.90
N ALA A 176 12.21 -13.49 9.42
CA ALA A 176 12.74 -14.70 8.79
C ALA A 176 13.20 -14.38 7.35
N ALA A 177 14.40 -14.81 6.96
CA ALA A 177 14.83 -14.73 5.57
C ALA A 177 13.86 -15.52 4.67
N LEU A 178 13.21 -14.85 3.72
CA LEU A 178 12.36 -15.51 2.74
C LEU A 178 13.22 -16.37 1.81
N SER A 179 12.81 -17.62 1.58
CA SER A 179 13.42 -18.54 0.61
C SER A 179 12.66 -18.50 -0.71
N LEU A 180 13.38 -18.59 -1.82
CA LEU A 180 12.78 -18.74 -3.15
C LEU A 180 11.95 -20.03 -3.22
N ALA A 181 10.66 -19.92 -3.55
CA ALA A 181 9.81 -21.06 -3.85
C ALA A 181 9.92 -21.45 -5.32
N PHE A 182 9.74 -20.49 -6.23
CA PHE A 182 9.99 -20.68 -7.67
C PHE A 182 10.17 -19.35 -8.40
N GLU A 183 10.79 -19.42 -9.58
CA GLU A 183 10.81 -18.33 -10.56
C GLU A 183 9.70 -18.53 -11.59
N HIS A 184 9.19 -17.43 -12.12
CA HIS A 184 8.18 -17.45 -13.17
C HIS A 184 8.43 -16.35 -14.19
N LEU A 185 8.31 -16.64 -15.49
CA LEU A 185 8.44 -15.63 -16.54
C LEU A 185 7.04 -15.17 -16.97
N LEU A 186 6.69 -13.94 -16.61
CA LEU A 186 5.44 -13.31 -16.98
C LEU A 186 5.57 -12.60 -18.33
N ASP A 187 4.87 -13.11 -19.34
CA ASP A 187 4.78 -12.51 -20.66
C ASP A 187 3.42 -12.81 -21.30
N VAL A 188 3.05 -12.01 -22.31
CA VAL A 188 1.74 -12.05 -22.99
C VAL A 188 1.56 -13.29 -23.89
N GLU A 189 2.65 -13.96 -24.27
CA GLU A 189 2.61 -15.16 -25.09
C GLU A 189 2.22 -16.39 -24.24
N ARG A 190 2.88 -16.55 -23.10
CA ARG A 190 2.64 -17.63 -22.11
C ARG A 190 1.39 -17.38 -21.27
N HIS A 191 1.02 -16.11 -21.08
CA HIS A 191 -0.14 -15.68 -20.29
C HIS A 191 -1.12 -14.84 -21.12
N PRO A 192 -1.86 -15.43 -22.08
CA PRO A 192 -2.81 -14.71 -22.92
C PRO A 192 -3.82 -13.82 -22.18
N PHE A 193 -4.19 -14.15 -20.93
CA PHE A 193 -5.09 -13.34 -20.12
C PHE A 193 -4.59 -11.89 -19.91
N LEU A 194 -3.28 -11.63 -20.02
CA LEU A 194 -2.71 -10.28 -19.89
C LEU A 194 -3.23 -9.33 -20.96
N ARG A 195 -3.66 -9.83 -22.14
CA ARG A 195 -4.33 -9.02 -23.17
C ARG A 195 -5.68 -8.48 -22.71
N SER A 196 -6.22 -9.02 -21.62
CA SER A 196 -7.50 -8.64 -21.03
C SER A 196 -7.35 -7.87 -19.71
N HIS A 197 -6.13 -7.55 -19.28
CA HIS A 197 -5.89 -6.71 -18.10
C HIS A 197 -4.84 -5.66 -18.43
N ILE A 198 -5.29 -4.65 -19.18
CA ILE A 198 -4.48 -3.55 -19.69
C ILE A 198 -4.82 -2.29 -18.90
N ILE A 199 -3.83 -1.57 -18.38
CA ILE A 199 -4.03 -0.29 -17.68
C ILE A 199 -3.11 0.74 -18.31
N GLY A 200 -3.67 1.84 -18.82
CA GLY A 200 -2.87 2.89 -19.47
C GLY A 200 -2.10 2.38 -20.70
N GLY A 201 -2.70 1.43 -21.44
CA GLY A 201 -2.09 0.84 -22.64
C GLY A 201 -1.03 -0.23 -22.37
N ARG A 202 -0.78 -0.62 -21.11
CA ARG A 202 0.21 -1.66 -20.77
C ARG A 202 -0.43 -2.87 -20.07
N PRO A 203 0.00 -4.11 -20.37
CA PRO A 203 -0.42 -5.27 -19.61
C PRO A 203 0.09 -5.21 -18.18
N VAL A 204 -0.80 -5.42 -17.22
CA VAL A 204 -0.50 -5.41 -15.79
C VAL A 204 -0.96 -6.74 -15.20
N LEU A 205 -0.15 -7.35 -14.33
CA LEU A 205 -0.55 -8.55 -13.60
C LEU A 205 -1.75 -8.23 -12.68
N PRO A 206 -2.89 -8.91 -12.83
CA PRO A 206 -4.04 -8.73 -11.94
C PRO A 206 -3.70 -9.12 -10.50
N LEU A 207 -4.29 -8.41 -9.54
CA LEU A 207 -4.12 -8.73 -8.12
C LEU A 207 -4.69 -10.12 -7.79
N ALA A 208 -5.79 -10.52 -8.43
CA ALA A 208 -6.40 -11.82 -8.22
C ALA A 208 -5.49 -12.99 -8.64
N ILE A 209 -4.78 -12.86 -9.77
CA ILE A 209 -3.75 -13.83 -10.19
C ILE A 209 -2.56 -13.82 -9.22
N THR A 210 -2.19 -12.64 -8.72
CA THR A 210 -1.13 -12.52 -7.73
C THR A 210 -1.48 -13.29 -6.45
N LEU A 211 -2.71 -13.19 -5.96
CA LEU A 211 -3.19 -13.96 -4.80
C LEU A 211 -3.05 -15.47 -5.04
N GLU A 212 -3.53 -15.95 -6.20
CA GLU A 212 -3.42 -17.36 -6.60
C GLU A 212 -1.95 -17.83 -6.60
N TRP A 213 -1.05 -17.03 -7.16
CA TRP A 213 0.36 -17.37 -7.24
C TRP A 213 1.09 -17.34 -5.87
N LEU A 214 0.72 -16.42 -4.97
CA LEU A 214 1.21 -16.44 -3.59
C LEU A 214 0.71 -17.69 -2.83
N ALA A 215 -0.56 -18.06 -3.01
CA ALA A 215 -1.11 -19.29 -2.45
C ALA A 215 -0.38 -20.55 -2.96
N HIS A 216 -0.06 -20.56 -4.25
CA HIS A 216 0.76 -21.57 -4.88
C HIS A 216 2.15 -21.70 -4.25
N ALA A 217 2.85 -20.58 -4.06
CA ALA A 217 4.18 -20.56 -3.47
C ALA A 217 4.18 -21.12 -2.05
N ALA A 218 3.21 -20.70 -1.24
CA ALA A 218 3.05 -21.21 0.13
C ALA A 218 2.79 -22.72 0.15
N LEU A 219 1.89 -23.23 -0.70
CA LEU A 219 1.61 -24.68 -0.77
C LEU A 219 2.78 -25.49 -1.36
N HIS A 220 3.52 -24.91 -2.32
CA HIS A 220 4.69 -25.56 -2.90
C HIS A 220 5.75 -25.85 -1.82
N ALA A 221 5.98 -24.89 -0.94
CA ALA A 221 6.92 -25.03 0.17
C ALA A 221 6.36 -25.84 1.37
N ASN A 222 5.06 -26.12 1.40
CA ASN A 222 4.38 -26.79 2.50
C ASN A 222 3.41 -27.88 1.99
N PRO A 223 3.92 -28.95 1.37
CA PRO A 223 3.10 -30.00 0.78
C PRO A 223 2.24 -30.73 1.84
N GLY A 224 1.02 -31.11 1.46
CA GLY A 224 0.08 -31.82 2.33
C GLY A 224 -0.86 -30.93 3.15
N LEU A 225 -0.67 -29.60 3.12
CA LEU A 225 -1.63 -28.64 3.67
C LEU A 225 -2.63 -28.17 2.61
N VAL A 226 -3.72 -27.56 3.05
CA VAL A 226 -4.78 -26.97 2.22
C VAL A 226 -4.80 -25.45 2.43
N PHE A 227 -5.08 -24.70 1.37
CA PHE A 227 -5.22 -23.25 1.44
C PHE A 227 -6.53 -22.83 2.11
N HIS A 228 -6.45 -21.86 3.04
CA HIS A 228 -7.60 -21.32 3.77
C HIS A 228 -7.90 -19.87 3.42
N GLY A 229 -6.90 -19.14 2.89
CA GLY A 229 -7.03 -17.72 2.65
C GLY A 229 -5.71 -16.98 2.76
N VAL A 230 -5.80 -15.66 2.73
CA VAL A 230 -4.66 -14.76 2.93
C VAL A 230 -4.99 -13.69 3.96
N GLU A 231 -3.96 -13.13 4.58
CA GLU A 231 -4.02 -11.96 5.45
C GLU A 231 -2.99 -10.92 5.00
N ASP A 232 -3.26 -9.66 5.33
CA ASP A 232 -2.35 -8.54 5.07
C ASP A 232 -1.85 -8.47 3.63
N MET A 233 -2.75 -8.69 2.67
CA MET A 233 -2.39 -8.67 1.25
C MET A 233 -2.21 -7.23 0.79
N ARG A 234 -1.01 -6.89 0.35
CA ARG A 234 -0.59 -5.54 -0.02
C ARG A 234 -0.16 -5.49 -1.48
N VAL A 235 -0.65 -4.49 -2.20
CA VAL A 235 -0.09 -4.10 -3.50
C VAL A 235 0.99 -3.07 -3.25
N LEU A 236 2.24 -3.44 -3.52
CA LEU A 236 3.41 -2.58 -3.30
C LEU A 236 3.78 -1.80 -4.57
N ARG A 237 3.68 -2.47 -5.73
CA ARG A 237 3.93 -1.90 -7.05
C ARG A 237 3.18 -2.70 -8.11
N ALA A 238 2.70 -2.04 -9.17
CA ALA A 238 2.13 -2.73 -10.33
C ALA A 238 3.21 -3.54 -11.08
N ALA A 239 2.97 -4.83 -11.30
CA ALA A 239 3.78 -5.67 -12.18
C ALA A 239 3.35 -5.44 -13.64
N THR A 240 3.97 -4.45 -14.29
CA THR A 240 3.71 -4.10 -15.69
C THR A 240 4.62 -4.93 -16.59
N VAL A 241 4.07 -5.50 -17.65
CA VAL A 241 4.81 -6.35 -18.60
C VAL A 241 5.28 -5.52 -19.79
N GLU A 242 6.58 -5.55 -20.04
CA GLU A 242 7.23 -4.97 -21.22
C GLU A 242 7.52 -6.06 -22.27
N ASP A 243 8.02 -5.68 -23.45
CA ASP A 243 8.23 -6.60 -24.59
C ASP A 243 9.13 -7.80 -24.25
N ALA A 244 10.11 -7.61 -23.37
CA ALA A 244 11.03 -8.68 -22.93
C ALA A 244 10.39 -9.67 -21.93
N GLY A 245 9.16 -9.42 -21.48
CA GLY A 245 8.55 -10.09 -20.35
C GLY A 245 9.15 -9.64 -19.02
N LEU A 246 8.59 -10.17 -17.93
CA LEU A 246 8.99 -9.87 -16.56
C LEU A 246 9.35 -11.16 -15.82
N ARG A 247 10.61 -11.30 -15.42
CA ARG A 247 11.03 -12.42 -14.56
C ARG A 247 10.63 -12.14 -13.13
N LEU A 248 9.89 -13.07 -12.53
CA LEU A 248 9.34 -12.99 -11.20
C LEU A 248 9.98 -14.03 -10.29
N GLU A 249 10.20 -13.66 -9.04
CA GLU A 249 10.57 -14.55 -7.94
C GLU A 249 9.46 -14.55 -6.91
N LEU A 250 9.01 -15.75 -6.53
CA LEU A 250 8.03 -15.93 -5.48
C LEU A 250 8.76 -16.51 -4.28
N ALA A 251 8.85 -15.73 -3.22
CA ALA A 251 9.57 -16.07 -2.01
C ALA A 251 8.61 -16.32 -0.86
N VAL A 252 8.99 -17.25 0.03
CA VAL A 252 8.17 -17.71 1.15
C VAL A 252 8.97 -17.73 2.44
N GLY A 253 8.33 -17.37 3.55
CA GLY A 253 8.88 -17.49 4.89
C GLY A 253 8.69 -18.90 5.46
N ARG A 254 9.27 -19.13 6.64
CA ARG A 254 9.01 -20.37 7.38
C ARG A 254 7.57 -20.38 7.88
N PRO A 255 6.84 -21.52 7.77
CA PRO A 255 5.49 -21.63 8.30
C PRO A 255 5.49 -21.43 9.81
N ARG A 256 4.57 -20.59 10.29
CA ARG A 256 4.33 -20.34 11.71
C ARG A 256 2.97 -20.87 12.08
N ARG A 257 2.89 -21.70 13.11
CA ARG A 257 1.60 -22.18 13.62
C ARG A 257 0.82 -21.01 14.22
N ASP A 258 -0.44 -20.88 13.81
CA ASP A 258 -1.36 -19.85 14.28
C ASP A 258 -2.79 -20.40 14.33
N ASN A 259 -3.37 -20.47 15.53
CA ASN A 259 -4.77 -20.85 15.77
C ASN A 259 -5.27 -22.09 14.99
N GLY A 260 -4.45 -23.14 14.90
CA GLY A 260 -4.80 -24.38 14.19
C GLY A 260 -4.52 -24.38 12.68
N THR A 261 -4.04 -23.25 12.16
CA THR A 261 -3.48 -23.09 10.81
C THR A 261 -1.97 -22.83 10.86
N PHE A 262 -1.36 -22.67 9.70
CA PHE A 262 0.02 -22.29 9.47
C PHE A 262 0.03 -21.02 8.63
N ALA A 263 0.50 -19.93 9.21
CA ALA A 263 0.75 -18.67 8.53
C ALA A 263 2.11 -18.72 7.81
N VAL A 264 2.11 -18.43 6.51
CA VAL A 264 3.29 -18.43 5.64
C VAL A 264 3.40 -17.06 4.98
N GLU A 265 4.42 -16.29 5.36
CA GLU A 265 4.72 -15.02 4.69
C GLU A 265 5.11 -15.28 3.23
N THR A 266 4.61 -14.47 2.30
CA THR A 266 4.88 -14.60 0.88
C THR A 266 5.15 -13.24 0.24
N LEU A 267 6.05 -13.22 -0.76
CA LEU A 267 6.45 -12.03 -1.49
C LEU A 267 6.60 -12.36 -2.97
N LEU A 268 5.94 -11.58 -3.82
CA LEU A 268 6.18 -11.54 -5.26
C LEU A 268 7.12 -10.38 -5.57
N ARG A 269 8.25 -10.62 -6.24
CA ARG A 269 9.21 -9.58 -6.65
C ARG A 269 9.81 -9.87 -8.03
N SER A 270 10.59 -8.93 -8.56
CA SER A 270 11.36 -9.15 -9.79
C SER A 270 12.55 -10.07 -9.51
N ALA A 271 12.89 -10.94 -10.46
CA ALA A 271 14.03 -11.83 -10.33
C ALA A 271 15.36 -11.06 -10.42
N GLY A 272 16.32 -11.43 -9.57
CA GLY A 272 17.64 -10.78 -9.53
C GLY A 272 17.66 -9.37 -8.95
N GLU A 273 16.51 -8.80 -8.57
CA GLU A 273 16.46 -7.60 -7.74
C GLU A 273 16.76 -7.99 -6.28
N GLY A 274 17.78 -7.38 -5.68
CA GLY A 274 18.16 -7.67 -4.29
C GLY A 274 17.04 -7.33 -3.29
N ALA A 275 17.15 -7.83 -2.05
CA ALA A 275 16.15 -7.66 -0.98
C ALA A 275 15.80 -6.20 -0.61
N ARG A 276 16.39 -5.20 -1.26
CA ARG A 276 16.17 -3.76 -1.06
C ARG A 276 15.21 -3.14 -2.10
N THR A 277 14.84 -3.86 -3.17
CA THR A 277 13.80 -3.40 -4.08
C THR A 277 12.44 -3.88 -3.56
N PRO A 278 11.44 -2.99 -3.42
CA PRO A 278 10.10 -3.39 -3.03
C PRO A 278 9.56 -4.43 -4.01
N GLY A 279 8.95 -5.50 -3.49
CA GLY A 279 8.23 -6.45 -4.32
C GLY A 279 7.05 -5.82 -5.04
N TYR A 280 6.34 -6.61 -5.84
CA TYR A 280 5.08 -6.21 -6.45
C TYR A 280 3.91 -6.36 -5.47
N ALA A 281 3.90 -7.45 -4.70
CA ALA A 281 2.87 -7.71 -3.69
C ALA A 281 3.40 -8.64 -2.61
N SER A 282 2.79 -8.57 -1.42
CA SER A 282 3.05 -9.48 -0.30
C SER A 282 1.75 -9.89 0.36
N ALA A 283 1.73 -11.06 0.99
CA ALA A 283 0.63 -11.53 1.82
C ALA A 283 1.10 -12.60 2.81
N THR A 284 0.37 -12.78 3.89
CA THR A 284 0.48 -13.98 4.74
C THR A 284 -0.55 -15.00 4.28
N VAL A 285 -0.11 -16.11 3.70
CA VAL A 285 -0.99 -17.19 3.27
C VAL A 285 -1.28 -18.11 4.46
N LEU A 286 -2.54 -18.44 4.67
CA LEU A 286 -2.95 -19.39 5.70
C LEU A 286 -3.17 -20.77 5.11
N LEU A 287 -2.48 -21.75 5.69
CA LEU A 287 -2.55 -23.15 5.30
C LEU A 287 -3.02 -24.01 6.49
N GLY A 288 -3.79 -25.06 6.25
CA GLY A 288 -4.32 -25.89 7.34
C GLY A 288 -4.84 -27.24 6.88
N GLN A 289 -5.59 -27.89 7.76
CA GLN A 289 -6.38 -29.07 7.42
C GLN A 289 -7.64 -28.67 6.64
N PRO A 290 -8.31 -29.56 5.88
CA PRO A 290 -9.55 -29.23 5.19
C PRO A 290 -10.59 -28.57 6.13
N ASN A 291 -11.19 -27.47 5.68
CA ASN A 291 -12.19 -26.73 6.46
C ASN A 291 -13.50 -27.51 6.62
N ALA A 292 -14.14 -27.36 7.79
CA ALA A 292 -15.43 -27.98 8.12
C ALA A 292 -16.64 -27.08 7.75
N GLY A 293 -16.54 -26.32 6.66
CA GLY A 293 -17.55 -25.34 6.24
C GLY A 293 -17.30 -23.92 6.74
N GLY A 294 -18.08 -22.98 6.21
CA GLY A 294 -18.01 -21.55 6.55
C GLY A 294 -19.18 -21.07 7.40
N PRO A 295 -19.14 -19.80 7.84
CA PRO A 295 -20.29 -19.18 8.51
C PRO A 295 -21.49 -19.07 7.55
N SER A 296 -22.66 -18.76 8.10
CA SER A 296 -23.84 -18.47 7.31
C SER A 296 -23.60 -17.29 6.37
N ALA A 297 -24.16 -17.36 5.17
CA ALA A 297 -24.10 -16.25 4.22
C ALA A 297 -24.85 -15.03 4.78
N PRO A 298 -24.34 -13.81 4.56
CA PRO A 298 -25.04 -12.60 4.98
C PRO A 298 -26.27 -12.32 4.09
N GLU A 299 -27.30 -11.73 4.69
CA GLU A 299 -28.41 -11.14 3.94
C GLU A 299 -27.93 -9.89 3.19
N TRP A 300 -28.36 -9.75 1.93
CA TRP A 300 -27.90 -8.68 1.05
C TRP A 300 -29.01 -7.93 0.32
N HIS A 301 -30.25 -8.41 0.38
CA HIS A 301 -31.37 -7.77 -0.33
C HIS A 301 -31.60 -6.31 0.11
N ASP A 302 -31.36 -5.99 1.38
CA ASP A 302 -31.45 -4.62 1.91
C ASP A 302 -30.24 -3.73 1.54
N LEU A 303 -29.21 -4.31 0.90
CA LEU A 303 -28.05 -3.57 0.40
C LEU A 303 -28.37 -2.85 -0.92
N ILE A 304 -29.40 -3.26 -1.66
CA ILE A 304 -29.76 -2.67 -2.95
C ILE A 304 -30.98 -1.77 -2.80
N ASP A 305 -30.92 -0.55 -3.33
CA ASP A 305 -32.05 0.39 -3.34
C ASP A 305 -32.45 0.85 -4.75
N ARG A 306 -31.59 0.61 -5.74
CA ARG A 306 -31.82 0.98 -7.13
C ARG A 306 -31.17 0.00 -8.11
N ALA A 307 -31.71 -0.02 -9.32
CA ALA A 307 -31.11 -0.71 -10.44
C ALA A 307 -29.79 -0.05 -10.85
N TYR A 308 -28.86 -0.85 -11.37
CA TYR A 308 -27.64 -0.33 -11.97
C TYR A 308 -27.97 0.40 -13.29
N PRO A 309 -27.43 1.61 -13.53
CA PRO A 309 -27.94 2.49 -14.58
C PRO A 309 -27.50 2.12 -16.00
N ARG A 310 -26.64 1.11 -16.15
CA ARG A 310 -26.04 0.69 -17.43
C ARG A 310 -26.26 -0.81 -17.65
N THR A 311 -26.22 -1.22 -18.92
CA THR A 311 -26.08 -2.62 -19.28
C THR A 311 -24.68 -3.14 -18.89
N ILE A 312 -24.52 -4.46 -18.88
CA ILE A 312 -23.23 -5.09 -18.58
C ILE A 312 -22.17 -4.71 -19.62
N ASP A 313 -22.56 -4.66 -20.90
CA ASP A 313 -21.63 -4.32 -21.98
C ASP A 313 -21.15 -2.87 -21.87
N GLU A 314 -22.07 -1.92 -21.61
CA GLU A 314 -21.71 -0.53 -21.30
C GLU A 314 -20.83 -0.42 -20.05
N ALA A 315 -21.07 -1.23 -19.01
CA ALA A 315 -20.21 -1.24 -17.83
C ALA A 315 -18.77 -1.68 -18.17
N TYR A 316 -18.60 -2.72 -19.01
CA TYR A 316 -17.27 -3.14 -19.43
C TYR A 316 -16.58 -2.16 -20.38
N GLU A 317 -17.33 -1.53 -21.27
CA GLU A 317 -16.79 -0.64 -22.31
C GLU A 317 -16.50 0.77 -21.80
N GLU A 318 -17.35 1.32 -20.92
CA GLU A 318 -17.24 2.70 -20.46
C GLU A 318 -16.55 2.84 -19.10
N GLN A 319 -16.63 1.81 -18.25
CA GLN A 319 -16.25 1.93 -16.84
C GLN A 319 -15.05 1.08 -16.45
N LEU A 320 -14.95 -0.14 -16.98
CA LEU A 320 -13.87 -1.07 -16.69
C LEU A 320 -12.77 -1.00 -17.75
N PHE A 321 -11.61 -1.57 -17.43
CA PHE A 321 -10.50 -1.75 -18.37
C PHE A 321 -10.30 -3.23 -18.76
N HIS A 322 -11.18 -4.10 -18.29
CA HIS A 322 -11.08 -5.55 -18.39
C HIS A 322 -11.54 -6.04 -19.77
N GLY A 323 -10.70 -6.84 -20.42
CA GLY A 323 -11.01 -7.50 -21.68
C GLY A 323 -11.68 -8.87 -21.49
N PRO A 324 -11.84 -9.66 -22.56
CA PRO A 324 -12.67 -10.87 -22.57
C PRO A 324 -12.38 -11.92 -21.49
N HIS A 325 -11.11 -12.17 -21.12
CA HIS A 325 -10.80 -13.16 -20.08
C HIS A 325 -11.34 -12.77 -18.70
N PHE A 326 -11.51 -11.46 -18.44
CA PHE A 326 -11.95 -10.93 -17.16
C PHE A 326 -13.42 -10.48 -17.18
N ARG A 327 -14.21 -10.83 -18.21
CA ARG A 327 -15.67 -10.57 -18.22
C ARG A 327 -16.40 -11.59 -17.35
N THR A 328 -16.47 -11.30 -16.05
CA THR A 328 -17.06 -12.18 -15.03
C THR A 328 -18.49 -11.84 -14.65
N ILE A 329 -18.91 -10.58 -14.79
CA ILE A 329 -20.21 -10.10 -14.34
C ILE A 329 -21.28 -10.60 -15.32
N GLN A 330 -22.17 -11.46 -14.83
CA GLN A 330 -23.28 -12.03 -15.61
C GLN A 330 -24.57 -11.22 -15.45
N GLU A 331 -24.71 -10.53 -14.33
CA GLU A 331 -25.88 -9.71 -13.98
C GLU A 331 -25.53 -8.80 -12.81
N ILE A 332 -25.88 -7.51 -12.88
CA ILE A 332 -25.83 -6.62 -11.71
C ILE A 332 -27.24 -6.55 -11.13
N ARG A 333 -27.42 -7.08 -9.91
CA ARG A 333 -28.73 -7.16 -9.24
C ARG A 333 -29.21 -5.79 -8.77
N GLY A 334 -28.28 -4.90 -8.43
CA GLY A 334 -28.56 -3.54 -7.99
C GLY A 334 -27.40 -2.96 -7.20
N LEU A 335 -27.56 -1.70 -6.81
CA LEU A 335 -26.63 -0.99 -5.94
C LEU A 335 -27.38 -0.07 -4.97
N SER A 336 -26.64 0.48 -4.02
CA SER A 336 -27.00 1.63 -3.19
C SER A 336 -25.73 2.42 -2.86
N ASP A 337 -25.85 3.44 -2.03
CA ASP A 337 -24.68 4.15 -1.48
C ASP A 337 -23.92 3.29 -0.45
N ARG A 338 -24.42 2.08 -0.13
CA ARG A 338 -23.80 1.13 0.80
C ARG A 338 -23.18 -0.08 0.10
N GLY A 339 -23.39 -0.28 -1.20
CA GLY A 339 -22.77 -1.40 -1.90
C GLY A 339 -23.36 -1.70 -3.27
N ILE A 340 -22.84 -2.76 -3.91
CA ILE A 340 -23.30 -3.28 -5.21
C ILE A 340 -23.31 -4.81 -5.15
N VAL A 341 -24.31 -5.43 -5.79
CA VAL A 341 -24.45 -6.89 -5.82
C VAL A 341 -24.55 -7.37 -7.26
N ALA A 342 -23.81 -8.42 -7.60
CA ALA A 342 -23.82 -9.02 -8.92
C ALA A 342 -23.76 -10.55 -8.87
N ARG A 343 -24.29 -11.19 -9.91
CA ARG A 343 -24.01 -12.59 -10.21
C ARG A 343 -22.77 -12.65 -11.10
N VAL A 344 -21.81 -13.51 -10.73
CA VAL A 344 -20.50 -13.58 -11.36
C VAL A 344 -20.14 -15.03 -11.71
N SER A 345 -19.42 -15.25 -12.81
CA SER A 345 -18.90 -16.58 -13.20
C SER A 345 -17.55 -16.90 -12.57
N GLY A 346 -17.21 -18.18 -12.47
CA GLY A 346 -15.86 -18.64 -12.14
C GLY A 346 -14.91 -18.64 -13.36
N ALA A 347 -13.62 -18.68 -13.10
CA ALA A 347 -12.60 -18.78 -14.13
C ALA A 347 -12.71 -20.13 -14.88
N PRO A 348 -12.45 -20.16 -16.20
CA PRO A 348 -12.25 -21.41 -16.92
C PRO A 348 -10.97 -22.12 -16.42
N ALA A 349 -10.66 -23.31 -16.95
CA ALA A 349 -9.50 -24.05 -16.45
C ALA A 349 -8.18 -23.26 -16.66
N PRO A 350 -7.17 -23.38 -15.76
CA PRO A 350 -5.90 -22.63 -15.87
C PRO A 350 -5.23 -22.70 -17.25
N ARG A 351 -5.33 -23.84 -17.93
CA ARG A 351 -4.78 -24.08 -19.28
C ARG A 351 -5.39 -23.20 -20.38
N GLU A 352 -6.57 -22.63 -20.14
CA GLU A 352 -7.24 -21.72 -21.07
C GLU A 352 -6.68 -20.29 -20.94
N TRP A 353 -6.08 -19.98 -19.79
CA TRP A 353 -5.48 -18.66 -19.50
C TRP A 353 -3.95 -18.66 -19.64
N MET A 354 -3.32 -19.82 -19.47
CA MET A 354 -1.87 -19.99 -19.42
C MET A 354 -1.44 -21.21 -20.22
N ARG A 355 -0.36 -21.08 -21.00
CA ARG A 355 0.21 -22.22 -21.75
C ARG A 355 0.78 -23.30 -20.83
N GLU A 356 1.44 -22.87 -19.75
CA GLU A 356 2.10 -23.74 -18.76
C GLU A 356 1.61 -23.39 -17.36
N PRO A 357 0.38 -23.80 -16.99
CA PRO A 357 -0.18 -23.46 -15.70
C PRO A 357 0.56 -24.22 -14.58
N LEU A 358 0.79 -23.56 -13.45
CA LEU A 358 1.46 -24.15 -12.28
C LEU A 358 0.68 -25.35 -11.69
N ARG A 359 -0.65 -25.39 -11.88
CA ARG A 359 -1.55 -26.49 -11.47
C ARG A 359 -2.67 -26.67 -12.50
N GLY A 360 -3.28 -27.86 -12.49
CA GLY A 360 -4.44 -28.17 -13.34
C GLY A 360 -5.77 -27.56 -12.86
N ALA A 361 -5.81 -26.97 -11.67
CA ALA A 361 -6.98 -26.31 -11.10
C ALA A 361 -6.53 -25.11 -10.25
N TRP A 362 -7.39 -24.09 -10.17
CA TRP A 362 -7.18 -22.91 -9.32
C TRP A 362 -7.29 -23.26 -7.84
N ILE A 363 -6.41 -22.69 -7.02
CA ILE A 363 -6.50 -22.76 -5.55
C ILE A 363 -7.60 -21.81 -5.06
N ALA A 364 -7.51 -20.57 -5.51
CA ALA A 364 -8.51 -19.54 -5.37
C ALA A 364 -8.91 -19.08 -6.77
N ASP A 365 -10.21 -18.95 -7.03
CA ASP A 365 -10.70 -18.58 -8.37
C ASP A 365 -10.35 -17.12 -8.69
N PRO A 366 -9.42 -16.86 -9.62
CA PRO A 366 -8.95 -15.50 -9.87
C PRO A 366 -10.02 -14.64 -10.54
N LEU A 367 -10.95 -15.22 -11.29
CA LEU A 367 -11.98 -14.44 -11.96
C LEU A 367 -13.05 -13.97 -10.96
N MET A 368 -13.44 -14.83 -10.01
CA MET A 368 -14.33 -14.43 -8.92
C MET A 368 -13.70 -13.39 -8.01
N ILE A 369 -12.45 -13.56 -7.61
CA ILE A 369 -11.75 -12.57 -6.78
C ILE A 369 -11.65 -11.24 -7.54
N ASP A 370 -11.33 -11.26 -8.83
CA ASP A 370 -11.27 -10.04 -9.63
C ASP A 370 -12.65 -9.37 -9.78
N ALA A 371 -13.74 -10.15 -9.77
CA ALA A 371 -15.09 -9.60 -9.74
C ALA A 371 -15.32 -8.65 -8.56
N ALA A 372 -14.73 -8.92 -7.39
CA ALA A 372 -14.77 -8.01 -6.25
C ALA A 372 -14.18 -6.63 -6.60
N PHE A 373 -13.06 -6.62 -7.31
CA PHE A 373 -12.35 -5.40 -7.71
C PHE A 373 -13.09 -4.67 -8.83
N GLN A 374 -13.70 -5.41 -9.75
CA GLN A 374 -14.56 -4.84 -10.78
C GLN A 374 -15.78 -4.15 -10.16
N LEU A 375 -16.46 -4.81 -9.22
CA LEU A 375 -17.58 -4.21 -8.49
C LEU A 375 -17.16 -2.97 -7.68
N ALA A 376 -15.96 -2.97 -7.10
CA ALA A 376 -15.41 -1.77 -6.46
C ALA A 376 -15.29 -0.60 -7.44
N ILE A 377 -14.80 -0.84 -8.66
CA ILE A 377 -14.68 0.18 -9.71
C ILE A 377 -16.06 0.69 -10.11
N LEU A 378 -17.00 -0.20 -10.40
CA LEU A 378 -18.36 0.17 -10.83
C LEU A 378 -19.06 0.99 -9.74
N TRP A 379 -19.01 0.53 -8.48
CA TRP A 379 -19.61 1.26 -7.36
C TRP A 379 -18.97 2.65 -7.18
N CYS A 380 -17.63 2.75 -7.20
CA CYS A 380 -16.96 4.05 -7.05
C CYS A 380 -17.29 4.99 -8.21
N ARG A 381 -17.44 4.49 -9.44
CA ARG A 381 -17.84 5.33 -10.56
C ARG A 381 -19.27 5.86 -10.41
N GLU A 382 -20.22 5.01 -10.03
CA GLU A 382 -21.61 5.45 -9.88
C GLU A 382 -21.83 6.36 -8.67
N VAL A 383 -21.15 6.09 -7.54
CA VAL A 383 -21.41 6.79 -6.27
C VAL A 383 -20.41 7.91 -6.02
N MET A 384 -19.14 7.70 -6.36
CA MET A 384 -18.05 8.64 -6.06
C MET A 384 -17.57 9.42 -7.29
N ASN A 385 -18.13 9.15 -8.48
CA ASN A 385 -17.76 9.76 -9.76
C ASN A 385 -16.27 9.63 -10.10
N ALA A 386 -15.61 8.58 -9.61
CA ALA A 386 -14.22 8.28 -9.89
C ALA A 386 -13.96 6.77 -9.74
N PRO A 387 -13.14 6.15 -10.61
CA PRO A 387 -12.75 4.75 -10.42
C PRO A 387 -11.78 4.59 -9.24
N CYS A 388 -11.59 3.33 -8.83
CA CYS A 388 -10.56 2.96 -7.87
C CYS A 388 -9.70 1.80 -8.38
N LEU A 389 -8.57 1.55 -7.71
CA LEU A 389 -7.79 0.32 -7.86
C LEU A 389 -7.53 -0.31 -6.49
N PRO A 390 -7.45 -1.64 -6.40
CA PRO A 390 -7.17 -2.32 -5.14
C PRO A 390 -5.76 -1.97 -4.64
N SER A 391 -5.64 -1.61 -3.36
CA SER A 391 -4.35 -1.35 -2.71
C SER A 391 -4.07 -2.29 -1.54
N PHE A 392 -5.12 -2.77 -0.87
CA PHE A 392 -5.00 -3.61 0.31
C PHE A 392 -6.19 -4.55 0.47
N VAL A 393 -5.96 -5.74 1.02
CA VAL A 393 -6.99 -6.64 1.52
C VAL A 393 -6.52 -7.15 2.87
N ALA A 394 -7.24 -6.78 3.94
CA ALA A 394 -6.87 -7.22 5.30
C ALA A 394 -6.96 -8.74 5.42
N ARG A 395 -8.00 -9.35 4.85
CA ARG A 395 -8.21 -10.80 4.93
C ARG A 395 -9.03 -11.32 3.76
N TYR A 396 -8.59 -12.42 3.17
CA TYR A 396 -9.39 -13.31 2.34
C TYR A 396 -9.58 -14.63 3.08
N ARG A 397 -10.78 -15.19 3.09
CA ARG A 397 -11.07 -16.53 3.60
C ARG A 397 -11.85 -17.32 2.58
N GLN A 398 -11.42 -18.56 2.37
CA GLN A 398 -12.08 -19.52 1.50
C GLN A 398 -12.60 -20.68 2.35
N TYR A 399 -13.91 -20.85 2.33
CA TYR A 399 -14.62 -21.88 3.10
C TYR A 399 -14.93 -23.11 2.25
N ALA A 400 -15.09 -22.92 0.93
CA ALA A 400 -15.25 -24.00 -0.02
C ALA A 400 -13.91 -24.64 -0.39
N SER A 401 -13.87 -25.97 -0.53
CA SER A 401 -12.68 -26.68 -1.00
C SER A 401 -12.29 -26.27 -2.43
N LEU A 402 -13.29 -25.94 -3.24
CA LEU A 402 -13.15 -25.30 -4.55
C LEU A 402 -14.23 -24.23 -4.67
N MET A 403 -13.90 -23.11 -5.31
CA MET A 403 -14.89 -22.08 -5.62
C MET A 403 -15.98 -22.62 -6.57
N PRO A 404 -17.22 -22.11 -6.48
CA PRO A 404 -18.37 -22.67 -7.20
C PRO A 404 -18.24 -22.49 -8.72
N ARG A 405 -18.30 -23.60 -9.47
CA ARG A 405 -18.13 -23.58 -10.93
C ARG A 405 -19.27 -22.88 -11.67
N ASP A 406 -20.48 -22.95 -11.14
CA ASP A 406 -21.68 -22.37 -11.76
C ASP A 406 -21.83 -20.87 -11.46
N GLY A 407 -20.80 -20.25 -10.88
CA GLY A 407 -20.81 -18.85 -10.49
C GLY A 407 -21.17 -18.63 -9.02
N ALA A 408 -21.23 -17.36 -8.62
CA ALA A 408 -21.58 -16.93 -7.28
C ALA A 408 -22.36 -15.61 -7.31
N THR A 409 -23.09 -15.33 -6.24
CA THR A 409 -23.52 -13.96 -5.92
C THR A 409 -22.36 -13.27 -5.19
N CYS A 410 -21.80 -12.24 -5.83
CA CYS A 410 -20.75 -11.38 -5.28
C CYS A 410 -21.39 -10.12 -4.70
N ILE A 411 -21.21 -9.92 -3.40
CA ILE A 411 -21.74 -8.77 -2.65
C ILE A 411 -20.57 -7.88 -2.29
N PHE A 412 -20.50 -6.67 -2.83
CA PHE A 412 -19.52 -5.66 -2.43
C PHE A 412 -20.20 -4.67 -1.48
N ALA A 413 -19.94 -4.78 -0.18
CA ALA A 413 -20.57 -3.99 0.88
C ALA A 413 -19.60 -2.93 1.42
N VAL A 414 -19.88 -1.66 1.16
CA VAL A 414 -19.07 -0.52 1.59
C VAL A 414 -19.18 -0.31 3.09
N ARG A 415 -18.04 -0.15 3.74
CA ARG A 415 -17.90 0.17 5.17
C ARG A 415 -17.56 1.63 5.40
N GLU A 416 -16.70 2.18 4.56
CA GLU A 416 -16.22 3.55 4.65
C GLU A 416 -15.94 4.04 3.22
N ALA A 417 -16.38 5.25 2.87
CA ALA A 417 -16.02 5.89 1.60
C ALA A 417 -15.63 7.34 1.86
N GLY A 418 -14.44 7.71 1.39
CA GLY A 418 -13.90 9.06 1.46
C GLY A 418 -13.48 9.55 0.09
N ARG A 419 -12.84 10.73 0.02
CA ARG A 419 -12.45 11.35 -1.26
C ARG A 419 -11.45 10.55 -2.08
N SER A 420 -10.53 9.85 -1.43
CA SER A 420 -9.39 9.15 -2.07
C SER A 420 -9.34 7.66 -1.76
N ARG A 421 -10.30 7.13 -1.00
CA ARG A 421 -10.30 5.74 -0.54
C ARG A 421 -11.71 5.21 -0.33
N VAL A 422 -11.94 3.96 -0.71
CA VAL A 422 -13.11 3.16 -0.31
C VAL A 422 -12.64 1.96 0.51
N ARG A 423 -13.39 1.60 1.55
CA ARG A 423 -13.26 0.34 2.29
C ARG A 423 -14.53 -0.47 2.19
N ALA A 424 -14.39 -1.77 1.97
CA ALA A 424 -15.52 -2.66 1.82
C ALA A 424 -15.22 -4.07 2.36
N ASP A 425 -16.28 -4.83 2.58
CA ASP A 425 -16.22 -6.28 2.70
C ASP A 425 -16.92 -6.90 1.49
N VAL A 426 -16.44 -8.06 1.04
CA VAL A 426 -16.95 -8.77 -0.11
C VAL A 426 -17.29 -10.20 0.25
N HIS A 427 -18.43 -10.68 -0.21
CA HIS A 427 -18.90 -12.03 0.07
C HIS A 427 -19.25 -12.74 -1.24
N PHE A 428 -18.84 -14.01 -1.35
CA PHE A 428 -19.15 -14.88 -2.47
C PHE A 428 -20.09 -15.98 -2.00
N ILE A 429 -21.35 -15.92 -2.42
CA ILE A 429 -22.37 -16.90 -2.05
C ILE A 429 -22.59 -17.85 -3.22
N SER A 430 -22.43 -19.15 -3.01
CA SER A 430 -22.69 -20.18 -4.02
C SER A 430 -24.19 -20.30 -4.33
N PRO A 431 -24.57 -20.92 -5.46
CA PRO A 431 -25.98 -21.08 -5.85
C PRO A 431 -26.83 -21.85 -4.82
N ASP A 432 -26.23 -22.69 -4.00
CA ASP A 432 -26.88 -23.40 -2.89
C ASP A 432 -27.02 -22.56 -1.60
N GLY A 433 -26.71 -21.26 -1.66
CA GLY A 433 -26.89 -20.30 -0.58
C GLY A 433 -25.79 -20.29 0.48
N LYS A 434 -24.69 -21.03 0.29
CA LYS A 434 -23.58 -21.07 1.24
C LYS A 434 -22.54 -20.00 0.95
N LEU A 435 -21.87 -19.51 2.00
CA LEU A 435 -20.72 -18.62 1.83
C LEU A 435 -19.52 -19.44 1.35
N ALA A 436 -19.10 -19.23 0.11
CA ALA A 436 -17.94 -19.89 -0.48
C ALA A 436 -16.63 -19.24 -0.05
N ALA A 437 -16.60 -17.91 -0.02
CA ALA A 437 -15.46 -17.11 0.40
C ALA A 437 -15.86 -15.68 0.81
N GLU A 438 -14.96 -14.98 1.50
CA GLU A 438 -15.10 -13.56 1.84
C GLU A 438 -13.77 -12.81 1.75
N LEU A 439 -13.82 -11.51 1.42
CA LEU A 439 -12.74 -10.54 1.56
C LEU A 439 -13.19 -9.50 2.58
N THR A 440 -12.47 -9.33 3.69
CA THR A 440 -12.79 -8.28 4.68
C THR A 440 -11.69 -7.23 4.73
N GLY A 441 -12.06 -5.98 4.94
CA GLY A 441 -11.12 -4.86 4.97
C GLY A 441 -10.41 -4.66 3.64
N PHE A 442 -11.14 -4.82 2.53
CA PHE A 442 -10.67 -4.36 1.22
C PHE A 442 -10.47 -2.84 1.26
N GLU A 443 -9.38 -2.35 0.69
CA GLU A 443 -9.18 -0.93 0.42
C GLU A 443 -8.91 -0.69 -1.07
N GLY A 444 -9.68 0.22 -1.66
CA GLY A 444 -9.47 0.73 -3.00
C GLY A 444 -9.02 2.20 -2.95
N THR A 445 -7.97 2.54 -3.68
CA THR A 445 -7.55 3.94 -3.86
C THR A 445 -8.38 4.58 -4.97
N ILE A 446 -9.15 5.62 -4.63
CA ILE A 446 -9.97 6.38 -5.58
C ILE A 446 -9.11 7.47 -6.21
N ASP A 447 -9.07 7.51 -7.54
CA ASP A 447 -8.31 8.53 -8.27
C ASP A 447 -9.01 8.86 -9.60
N PRO A 448 -9.51 10.10 -9.78
CA PRO A 448 -10.15 10.52 -11.04
C PRO A 448 -9.24 10.36 -12.27
N LEU A 449 -7.92 10.46 -12.12
CA LEU A 449 -6.96 10.34 -13.23
C LEU A 449 -6.90 8.92 -13.81
N LEU A 450 -7.35 7.91 -13.06
CA LEU A 450 -7.46 6.55 -13.57
C LEU A 450 -8.52 6.41 -14.66
N ALA A 451 -9.51 7.31 -14.74
CA ALA A 451 -10.53 7.27 -15.78
C ALA A 451 -9.91 7.35 -17.18
N ASP A 452 -8.87 8.18 -17.36
CA ASP A 452 -8.13 8.29 -18.62
C ASP A 452 -7.28 7.05 -18.89
N ALA A 453 -6.68 6.47 -17.85
CA ALA A 453 -5.91 5.24 -17.97
C ALA A 453 -6.80 4.06 -18.42
N PHE A 454 -8.03 3.97 -17.92
CA PHE A 454 -8.98 2.92 -18.29
C PHE A 454 -9.50 3.11 -19.72
N ARG A 455 -9.81 4.36 -20.12
CA ARG A 455 -10.23 4.67 -21.51
C ARG A 455 -9.17 4.29 -22.54
N ARG A 456 -7.89 4.56 -22.27
CA ARG A 456 -6.78 4.17 -23.15
C ARG A 456 -6.63 2.65 -23.31
N SER A 457 -7.13 1.87 -22.34
CA SER A 457 -7.13 0.41 -22.41
C SER A 457 -8.23 -0.15 -23.31
N ALA A 458 -9.34 0.56 -23.49
CA ALA A 458 -10.47 0.15 -24.31
C ALA A 458 -10.22 0.33 -25.83
N ASN A 459 -9.20 1.09 -26.23
CA ASN A 459 -8.89 1.36 -27.63
C ASN A 459 -7.38 1.26 -27.94
N PRO A 460 -6.87 0.08 -28.34
CA PRO A 460 -5.46 -0.13 -28.66
C PRO A 460 -4.94 0.76 -29.80
N ALA A 461 -5.83 1.27 -30.66
CA ALA A 461 -5.49 2.11 -31.80
C ALA A 461 -5.24 3.60 -31.42
N ALA A 462 -5.57 4.02 -30.19
CA ALA A 462 -5.36 5.39 -29.72
C ALA A 462 -3.96 5.59 -29.06
N ALA A 463 -3.07 4.60 -29.17
CA ALA A 463 -1.77 4.57 -28.48
C ALA A 463 -0.56 4.91 -29.37
N TYR A 464 -0.75 5.52 -30.53
CA TYR A 464 0.33 6.01 -31.40
C TYR A 464 0.12 7.46 -31.84
#